data_AF-A0A523WJ04-F1
#
_entry.id   AF-A0A523WJ04-F1
#
_cell.length_a   1.000
_cell.length_b   1.000
_cell.length_c   1.000
_cell.angle_alpha   90.00
_cell.angle_beta   90.00
_cell.angle_gamma   90.00
#
_symmetry.space_group_name_H-M   'P 1'
#
loop_
_entity.id
_entity.type
_entity.pdbx_description
1 polymer ?
#
loop_
_entity_poly.entity_id
_entity_poly.type
_entity_poly.pdbx_seq_one_letter_code
_entity_poly.pdbx_strand_id
1 'polypeptide(L)' 'MSPFTHLIENLLIEKEDVDYLPIFTREGTSWGKLNKVFGGELETIIHKINEAIAA' A
#
# COMPACT_ATOMS: atom_id res chain seq x y z
N MET A 1 8.17 -15.12 17.15
CA MET A 1 7.51 -13.99 16.49
C MET A 1 6.19 -13.73 17.20
N SER A 2 5.84 -12.49 17.54
CA SER A 2 4.58 -12.21 18.25
C SER A 2 3.41 -12.11 17.25
N PRO A 3 2.16 -12.45 17.65
CA PRO A 3 0.99 -12.27 16.78
C PRO A 3 0.75 -10.82 16.38
N PHE A 4 1.29 -9.86 17.15
CA PHE A 4 1.19 -8.44 16.87
C PHE A 4 2.03 -8.02 15.65
N THR A 5 3.21 -8.64 15.48
CA THR A 5 4.09 -8.37 14.34
C THR A 5 3.44 -8.80 13.02
N HIS A 6 2.78 -9.95 13.00
CA HIS A 6 2.04 -10.42 11.83
C HIS A 6 0.81 -9.58 11.50
N LEU A 7 0.17 -8.99 12.52
CA LEU A 7 -0.96 -8.09 12.28
C LEU A 7 -0.50 -6.79 11.62
N ILE A 8 0.64 -6.24 12.03
CA ILE A 8 1.24 -5.06 11.38
C ILE A 8 1.58 -5.37 9.93
N GLU A 9 2.26 -6.49 9.65
CA GLU A 9 2.59 -6.91 8.28
C GLU A 9 1.37 -6.98 7.36
N ASN A 10 0.21 -7.42 7.87
CA ASN A 10 -1.05 -7.48 7.10
C ASN A 10 -1.69 -6.11 6.83
N LEU A 11 -1.24 -5.05 7.51
CA LEU A 11 -1.78 -3.69 7.41
C LEU A 11 -0.87 -2.76 6.60
N LEU A 12 0.38 -3.15 6.36
CA LEU A 12 1.29 -2.40 5.50
C LEU A 12 0.92 -2.63 4.04
N ILE A 13 1.13 -1.59 3.23
CA ILE A 13 0.95 -1.65 1.79
C ILE A 13 2.33 -1.51 1.16
N GLU A 14 2.69 -2.44 0.29
CA GLU A 14 3.83 -2.31 -0.62
C GLU A 14 3.38 -1.83 -1.99
N LYS A 15 4.31 -1.37 -2.81
CA LYS A 15 4.01 -0.89 -4.16
C LYS A 15 3.42 -2.00 -5.02
N GLU A 16 4.00 -3.17 -4.92
CA GLU A 16 3.63 -4.38 -5.66
C GLU A 16 2.20 -4.80 -5.34
N ASP A 17 1.73 -4.57 -4.12
CA ASP A 17 0.37 -4.90 -3.70
C ASP A 17 -0.69 -4.20 -4.55
N VAL A 18 -0.41 -3.02 -5.08
CA VAL A 18 -1.33 -2.29 -5.96
C VAL A 18 -1.60 -3.05 -7.27
N ASP A 19 -0.60 -3.78 -7.77
CA ASP A 19 -0.70 -4.52 -9.02
C ASP A 19 -1.12 -5.99 -8.81
N TYR A 20 -1.11 -6.49 -7.57
CA TYR A 20 -1.47 -7.89 -7.25
C TYR A 20 -2.76 -8.05 -6.42
N LEU A 21 -3.09 -7.12 -5.51
CA LEU A 21 -4.24 -7.28 -4.64
C LEU A 21 -5.55 -7.01 -5.38
N PRO A 22 -6.55 -7.90 -5.26
CA PRO A 22 -7.84 -7.75 -5.92
C PRO A 22 -8.58 -6.44 -5.60
N ILE A 23 -8.34 -5.84 -4.43
CA ILE A 23 -8.97 -4.56 -4.04
C ILE A 23 -8.56 -3.41 -4.97
N PHE A 24 -7.37 -3.47 -5.56
CA PHE A 24 -6.87 -2.47 -6.51
C PHE A 24 -7.12 -2.89 -7.96
N THR A 25 -6.89 -4.17 -8.28
CA THR A 25 -6.94 -4.66 -9.66
C THR A 25 -8.36 -4.89 -10.20
N ARG A 26 -9.36 -5.18 -9.34
CA ARG A 26 -10.76 -5.37 -9.77
C ARG A 26 -11.37 -4.14 -10.44
N GLU A 27 -10.93 -2.95 -10.04
CA GLU A 27 -11.36 -1.68 -10.63
C GLU A 27 -10.54 -1.31 -11.90
N GLY A 28 -9.68 -2.23 -12.38
CA GLY A 28 -8.80 -1.99 -13.51
C GLY A 28 -7.71 -0.94 -13.24
N THR A 29 -7.46 -0.66 -11.96
CA THR A 29 -6.41 0.26 -11.52
C THR A 29 -5.05 -0.43 -11.62
N SER A 30 -4.00 0.37 -11.74
CA SER A 30 -2.60 -0.07 -11.67
C SER A 30 -1.79 0.97 -10.92
N TRP A 31 -0.57 0.62 -10.51
CA TRP A 31 0.33 1.55 -9.84
C TRP A 31 0.47 2.87 -10.61
N GLY A 32 0.76 2.79 -11.91
CA GLY A 32 0.94 3.97 -12.74
C GLY A 32 -0.30 4.88 -12.81
N LYS A 33 -1.50 4.29 -12.82
CA LYS A 33 -2.76 5.06 -12.81
C LYS A 33 -2.97 5.76 -11.48
N LEU A 34 -2.81 5.04 -10.36
CA LEU A 34 -2.97 5.63 -9.03
C LEU A 34 -1.89 6.68 -8.77
N ASN A 35 -0.62 6.37 -9.06
CA ASN A 35 0.47 7.30 -8.84
C ASN A 35 0.25 8.61 -9.59
N LYS A 36 -0.31 8.57 -10.80
CA LYS A 36 -0.71 9.78 -11.54
C LYS A 36 -1.81 10.58 -10.84
N VAL A 37 -2.82 9.92 -10.27
CA VAL A 37 -3.90 10.58 -9.50
C VAL A 37 -3.33 11.30 -8.27
N PHE A 38 -2.34 10.70 -7.62
CA PHE A 38 -1.63 11.29 -6.47
C PHE A 38 -0.44 12.19 -6.86
N GLY A 39 -0.35 12.62 -8.13
CA GLY A 39 0.67 13.58 -8.56
C GLY A 39 2.12 13.06 -8.51
N GLY A 40 2.32 11.74 -8.54
CA GLY A 40 3.63 11.11 -8.44
C GLY A 40 4.06 10.77 -7.01
N GLU A 41 3.24 11.09 -6.01
CA GLU A 41 3.58 10.99 -4.57
C GLU A 41 2.99 9.75 -3.88
N LEU A 42 2.45 8.78 -4.61
CA LEU A 42 1.76 7.63 -4.01
C LEU A 42 2.69 6.82 -3.09
N GLU A 43 3.94 6.60 -3.51
CA GLU A 43 4.95 5.88 -2.72
C GLU A 43 5.24 6.61 -1.39
N THR A 44 5.45 7.94 -1.47
CA THR A 44 5.63 8.80 -0.30
C THR A 44 4.46 8.71 0.67
N ILE A 45 3.23 8.69 0.14
CA ILE A 45 2.00 8.60 0.95
C ILE A 45 1.90 7.23 1.62
N ILE A 46 2.14 6.15 0.89
CA ILE A 46 2.14 4.78 1.43
C ILE A 46 3.19 4.64 2.53
N HIS A 47 4.40 5.16 2.34
CA HIS A 47 5.43 5.17 3.39
C HIS A 47 4.95 5.86 4.66
N LYS A 48 4.32 7.03 4.54
CA LYS A 48 3.79 7.76 5.71
C LYS A 48 2.68 7.00 6.42
N ILE A 49 1.81 6.31 5.67
CA ILE A 49 0.76 5.45 6.24
C ILE A 49 1.39 4.28 7.00
N ASN A 50 2.36 3.60 6.38
CA ASN A 50 3.07 2.46 6.96
C ASN A 50 3.83 2.85 8.24
N GLU A 51 4.51 4.02 8.24
CA GLU A 51 5.17 4.57 9.43
C GLU A 51 4.18 4.86 10.56
N ALA A 52 3.00 5.41 10.26
CA ALA A 52 1.98 5.71 11.26
C ALA A 52 1.33 4.45 11.86
N ILE A 53 1.31 3.34 11.12
CA ILE A 53 0.77 2.04 11.57
C ILE A 53 1.80 1.28 12.42
N ALA A 54 3.09 1.41 12.10
CA ALA A 54 4.18 0.70 12.78
C ALA A 54 4.65 1.38 14.08
N ALA A 55 4.16 2.59 14.38
CA ALA A 55 4.45 3.36 15.60
C ALA A 55 3.64 2.87 16.82
#